data_AF-A0A072V7B3-F1
#
_entry.id   AF-A0A072V7B3-F1
#
_cell.length_a   1.000
_cell.length_b   1.000
_cell.length_c   1.000
_cell.angle_alpha   90.00
_cell.angle_beta   90.00
_cell.angle_gamma   90.00
#
_symmetry.space_group_name_H-M   'P 1'
#
loop_
_entity.id
_entity.type
_entity.pdbx_description
1 polymer ?
#
loop_
_entity_poly.entity_id
_entity_poly.type
_entity_poly.pdbx_seq_one_letter_code
_entity_poly.pdbx_strand_id
1 'polypeptide(L)'
;MVSKRQALTLFLVLTTSPFTISSSNGGNMVVYWGQNIEESTLKSTCDTGFYKIVLLSFLNIFQEGRRIPKLNFIGHCNDKNPCTNLEPEIIHCQQKGVKVFLSLGGAYENETYSLGSLEDAKNVANYLFTNFLNGQFGPLGSVTLNGISLDIQGGSDQWEFFAKYLLYVRQNYRLGLREVILSVRERKKGHNAK
;
A
#
# COMPACT_ATOMS: atom_id res chain seq x y z
N MET A 1 -23.04 -16.35 82.84
CA MET A 1 -22.07 -16.49 81.72
C MET A 1 -22.76 -16.03 80.45
N VAL A 2 -22.36 -14.88 79.88
CA VAL A 2 -22.94 -14.34 78.63
C VAL A 2 -21.92 -14.56 77.53
N SER A 3 -22.30 -15.39 76.54
CA SER A 3 -21.46 -15.75 75.40
C SER A 3 -21.52 -14.65 74.34
N LYS A 4 -20.40 -13.96 74.11
CA LYS A 4 -20.25 -12.98 73.03
C LYS A 4 -20.03 -13.73 71.71
N ARG A 5 -21.03 -13.71 70.83
CA ARG A 5 -20.89 -14.17 69.44
C ARG A 5 -20.11 -13.10 68.65
N GLN A 6 -18.87 -13.39 68.31
CA GLN A 6 -18.10 -12.57 67.37
C GLN A 6 -18.60 -12.88 65.95
N ALA A 7 -19.19 -11.89 65.30
CA ALA A 7 -19.55 -11.98 63.89
C ALA A 7 -18.27 -11.76 63.06
N LEU A 8 -17.79 -12.82 62.42
CA LEU A 8 -16.65 -12.76 61.51
C LEU A 8 -17.15 -12.32 60.12
N THR A 9 -17.07 -11.02 59.83
CA THR A 9 -17.47 -10.46 58.54
C THR A 9 -16.42 -10.82 57.48
N LEU A 10 -16.73 -11.82 56.65
CA LEU A 10 -15.88 -12.25 55.54
C LEU A 10 -15.95 -11.20 54.41
N PHE A 11 -14.95 -10.32 54.30
CA PHE A 11 -14.80 -9.42 53.16
C PHE A 11 -14.39 -10.23 51.91
N LEU A 12 -15.37 -10.51 51.05
CA LEU A 12 -15.13 -11.09 49.73
C LEU A 12 -14.51 -10.01 48.83
N VAL A 13 -13.18 -9.98 48.74
CA VAL A 13 -12.47 -9.08 47.81
C VAL A 13 -12.71 -9.61 46.39
N LEU A 14 -13.66 -9.01 45.68
CA LEU A 14 -13.83 -9.20 44.24
C LEU A 14 -12.58 -8.63 43.55
N THR A 15 -11.60 -9.49 43.28
CA THR A 15 -10.48 -9.14 42.42
C THR A 15 -11.01 -9.00 41.00
N THR A 16 -11.39 -7.78 40.61
CA THR A 16 -11.60 -7.44 39.20
C THR A 16 -10.25 -7.47 38.52
N SER A 17 -9.82 -8.65 38.07
CA SER A 17 -8.67 -8.76 37.18
C SER A 17 -8.99 -7.91 35.95
N PRO A 18 -8.19 -6.87 35.63
CA PRO A 18 -8.35 -6.19 34.37
C PRO A 18 -8.14 -7.24 33.28
N PHE A 19 -9.22 -7.61 32.59
CA PHE A 19 -9.11 -8.27 31.30
C PHE A 19 -8.45 -7.26 30.37
N THR A 20 -7.13 -7.27 30.32
CA THR A 20 -6.43 -6.69 29.20
C THR A 20 -6.82 -7.56 28.01
N ILE A 21 -7.75 -7.05 27.18
CA ILE A 21 -7.88 -7.54 25.81
C ILE A 21 -6.54 -7.22 25.19
N SER A 22 -5.61 -8.17 25.21
CA SER A 22 -4.48 -8.15 24.30
C SER A 22 -5.14 -8.09 22.93
N SER A 23 -5.07 -6.92 22.30
CA SER A 23 -5.23 -6.82 20.86
C SER A 23 -4.37 -7.95 20.32
N SER A 24 -5.00 -8.99 19.77
CA SER A 24 -4.23 -9.96 19.01
C SER A 24 -3.44 -9.11 18.05
N ASN A 25 -2.13 -9.29 17.98
CA ASN A 25 -1.34 -8.66 16.93
C ASN A 25 -2.00 -9.10 15.62
N GLY A 26 -2.91 -8.26 15.11
CA GLY A 26 -3.63 -8.52 13.89
C GLY A 26 -2.57 -8.85 12.88
N GLY A 27 -2.71 -10.00 12.22
CA GLY A 27 -1.74 -10.42 11.20
C GLY A 27 -1.43 -9.24 10.29
N ASN A 28 -0.22 -9.20 9.73
CA ASN A 28 0.18 -8.12 8.84
C ASN A 28 -0.68 -8.14 7.56
N MET A 29 -1.89 -7.60 7.62
CA MET A 29 -2.84 -7.63 6.52
C MET A 29 -2.48 -6.53 5.52
N VAL A 30 -2.52 -6.92 4.25
CA VAL A 30 -2.32 -6.04 3.11
C VAL A 30 -3.67 -5.90 2.41
N VAL A 31 -4.05 -4.68 2.03
CA VAL A 31 -5.30 -4.42 1.31
C VAL A 31 -5.02 -3.64 0.02
N TYR A 32 -5.72 -4.01 -1.04
CA TYR A 32 -5.81 -3.22 -2.27
C TYR A 32 -6.92 -2.18 -2.08
N TRP A 33 -6.64 -0.91 -2.35
CA TRP A 33 -7.58 0.20 -2.23
C TRP A 33 -7.61 1.01 -3.52
N GLY A 34 -8.80 1.45 -3.93
CA GLY A 34 -8.97 2.36 -5.06
C GLY A 34 -9.59 1.72 -6.30
N GLN A 35 -10.18 0.52 -6.21
CA GLN A 35 -10.82 -0.16 -7.33
C GLN A 35 -12.30 -0.50 -7.07
N ASN A 36 -12.89 0.03 -6.01
CA ASN A 36 -14.31 -0.10 -5.73
C ASN A 36 -14.88 1.26 -5.28
N ILE A 37 -15.80 1.83 -6.06
CA ILE A 37 -16.38 3.14 -5.74
C ILE A 37 -17.19 3.16 -4.43
N GLU A 38 -17.65 1.99 -3.96
CA GLU A 38 -18.38 1.84 -2.70
C GLU A 38 -17.46 1.54 -1.50
N GLU A 39 -16.14 1.46 -1.71
CA GLU A 39 -15.20 1.23 -0.61
C GLU A 39 -15.07 2.47 0.29
N SER A 40 -14.70 2.26 1.55
CA SER A 40 -14.46 3.35 2.49
C SER A 40 -13.30 4.24 2.03
N THR A 41 -13.23 5.47 2.52
CA THR A 41 -12.09 6.36 2.26
C THR A 41 -10.76 5.74 2.69
N LEU A 42 -9.65 6.18 2.10
CA LEU A 42 -8.32 5.71 2.46
C LEU A 42 -8.03 5.95 3.95
N LYS A 43 -8.42 7.12 4.45
CA LYS A 43 -8.35 7.47 5.87
C LYS A 43 -9.11 6.47 6.75
N SER A 44 -10.37 6.19 6.40
CA SER A 44 -11.20 5.24 7.16
C SER A 44 -10.61 3.83 7.15
N THR A 45 -10.10 3.41 5.99
CA THR A 45 -9.40 2.12 5.82
C THR A 45 -8.23 2.00 6.81
N CYS A 46 -7.39 3.03 6.91
CA CYS A 46 -6.27 3.07 7.85
C CYS A 46 -6.70 3.23 9.32
N ASP A 47 -7.85 3.85 9.57
CA ASP A 47 -8.39 4.02 10.91
C ASP A 47 -8.89 2.72 11.55
N THR A 48 -9.20 1.69 10.74
CA THR A 48 -9.60 0.36 11.23
C THR A 48 -8.55 -0.30 12.13
N GLY A 49 -7.26 0.00 11.93
CA GLY A 49 -6.16 -0.67 12.62
C GLY A 49 -5.88 -2.10 12.16
N PHE A 50 -6.63 -2.64 11.20
CA PHE A 50 -6.46 -4.01 10.70
C PHE A 50 -5.29 -4.14 9.73
N TYR A 51 -5.05 -3.13 8.90
CA TYR A 51 -4.08 -3.21 7.81
C TYR A 51 -2.73 -2.62 8.21
N LYS A 52 -1.65 -3.31 7.86
CA LYS A 52 -0.28 -2.79 7.98
C LYS A 52 0.25 -2.20 6.67
N ILE A 53 -0.35 -2.61 5.56
CA ILE A 53 0.00 -2.12 4.22
C ILE A 53 -1.29 -1.83 3.43
N VAL A 54 -1.34 -0.67 2.79
CA VAL A 54 -2.33 -0.34 1.76
C VAL A 54 -1.62 -0.24 0.41
N LEU A 55 -2.15 -0.94 -0.59
CA LEU A 55 -1.73 -0.86 -1.99
C LEU A 55 -2.73 0.02 -2.74
N LEU A 56 -2.31 1.25 -3.07
CA LEU A 56 -3.09 2.15 -3.90
C LEU A 56 -3.09 1.60 -5.32
N SER A 57 -4.26 1.21 -5.79
CA SER A 57 -4.45 0.42 -6.99
C SER A 57 -5.32 1.20 -7.97
N PHE A 58 -4.84 1.57 -9.16
CA PHE A 58 -3.51 1.30 -9.75
C PHE A 58 -2.91 2.49 -10.51
N LEU A 59 -1.60 2.42 -10.75
CA LEU A 59 -0.97 3.05 -11.90
C LEU A 59 -0.87 2.01 -13.01
N ASN A 60 -1.67 2.15 -14.06
CA ASN A 60 -1.88 1.07 -15.04
C ASN A 60 -1.95 1.52 -16.49
N ILE A 61 -1.68 2.81 -16.79
CA ILE A 61 -1.63 3.32 -18.16
C ILE A 61 -0.24 3.85 -18.45
N PHE A 62 0.65 3.04 -19.03
CA PHE A 62 2.00 3.43 -19.45
C PHE A 62 2.60 2.44 -20.45
N GLN A 63 3.22 2.93 -21.53
CA GLN A 63 3.85 2.09 -22.55
C GLN A 63 4.99 2.88 -23.21
N GLU A 64 5.96 2.15 -23.76
CA GLU A 64 7.10 2.74 -24.47
C GLU A 64 6.64 3.75 -25.54
N GLY A 65 7.20 4.96 -25.47
CA GLY A 65 7.02 6.00 -26.48
C GLY A 65 5.64 6.65 -26.54
N ARG A 66 4.63 6.25 -25.74
CA ARG A 66 3.25 6.72 -25.97
C ARG A 66 2.32 6.95 -24.78
N ARG A 67 2.78 7.34 -23.58
CA ARG A 67 1.95 8.07 -22.57
C ARG A 67 2.77 8.41 -21.31
N ILE A 68 2.47 9.54 -20.68
CA ILE A 68 2.86 9.79 -19.28
C ILE A 68 2.10 8.78 -18.40
N PRO A 69 2.76 8.08 -17.46
CA PRO A 69 2.08 7.09 -16.64
C PRO A 69 0.92 7.67 -15.83
N LYS A 70 -0.28 7.09 -15.94
CA LYS A 70 -1.50 7.58 -15.27
C LYS A 70 -2.03 6.66 -14.17
N LEU A 71 -2.60 7.30 -13.15
CA LEU A 71 -3.39 6.66 -12.11
C LEU A 71 -4.81 6.37 -12.61
N ASN A 72 -5.38 5.25 -12.17
CA ASN A 72 -6.78 4.93 -12.30
C ASN A 72 -7.27 4.32 -10.99
N PHE A 73 -7.99 5.13 -10.20
CA PHE A 73 -8.61 4.72 -8.93
C PHE A 73 -10.14 4.67 -9.03
N ILE A 74 -10.69 4.26 -10.19
CA ILE A 74 -12.13 4.03 -10.44
C ILE A 74 -13.05 5.05 -9.74
N GLY A 75 -12.92 6.33 -10.11
CA GLY A 75 -13.79 7.40 -9.65
C GLY A 75 -13.39 8.06 -8.32
N HIS A 76 -12.50 7.49 -7.52
CA HIS A 76 -11.96 8.13 -6.30
C HIS A 76 -11.24 9.45 -6.61
N CYS A 77 -10.64 9.56 -7.80
CA CYS A 77 -10.12 10.80 -8.34
C CYS A 77 -10.17 10.82 -9.87
N ASN A 78 -10.22 12.02 -10.46
CA ASN A 78 -10.27 12.30 -11.89
C ASN A 78 -9.92 13.77 -12.17
N ASP A 79 -10.10 14.25 -13.40
CA ASP A 79 -9.78 15.63 -13.79
C ASP A 79 -10.58 16.71 -13.01
N LYS A 80 -11.77 16.37 -12.49
CA LYS A 80 -12.61 17.27 -11.68
C LYS A 80 -12.39 17.11 -10.17
N ASN A 81 -11.87 15.96 -9.75
CA ASN A 81 -11.53 15.65 -8.36
C ASN A 81 -10.08 15.14 -8.32
N PRO A 82 -9.09 16.03 -8.25
CA PRO A 82 -7.70 15.67 -8.49
C PRO A 82 -7.19 14.68 -7.45
N CYS A 83 -6.35 13.73 -7.88
CA CYS A 83 -5.79 12.69 -7.00
C CYS A 83 -4.87 13.25 -5.89
N THR A 84 -4.47 14.52 -5.99
CA THR A 84 -3.79 15.26 -4.92
C THR A 84 -4.64 15.36 -3.65
N ASN A 85 -5.96 15.23 -3.74
CA ASN A 85 -6.85 15.20 -2.58
C ASN A 85 -6.59 13.99 -1.66
N LEU A 86 -5.89 12.96 -2.14
CA LEU A 86 -5.45 11.81 -1.34
C LEU A 86 -4.20 12.10 -0.49
N GLU A 87 -3.46 13.19 -0.75
CA GLU A 87 -2.27 13.57 0.02
C GLU A 87 -2.48 13.53 1.54
N PRO A 88 -3.48 14.23 2.11
CA PRO A 88 -3.72 14.20 3.56
C PRO A 88 -4.10 12.82 4.09
N GLU A 89 -4.81 12.00 3.31
CA GLU A 89 -5.20 10.65 3.71
C GLU A 89 -4.01 9.69 3.71
N ILE A 90 -3.11 9.80 2.73
CA ILE A 90 -1.85 9.06 2.65
C ILE A 90 -0.99 9.40 3.88
N ILE A 91 -0.81 10.69 4.18
CA ILE A 91 -0.03 11.14 5.33
C ILE A 91 -0.66 10.62 6.63
N HIS A 92 -1.99 10.67 6.76
CA HIS A 92 -2.70 10.13 7.92
C HIS A 92 -2.43 8.63 8.12
N CYS A 93 -2.53 7.82 7.06
CA CYS A 93 -2.17 6.39 7.11
C CYS A 93 -0.75 6.17 7.61
N GLN A 94 0.22 6.90 7.06
CA GLN A 94 1.62 6.81 7.45
C GLN A 94 1.86 7.20 8.91
N GLN A 95 1.17 8.23 9.41
CA GLN A 95 1.22 8.64 10.82
C GLN A 95 0.67 7.56 11.77
N LYS A 96 -0.27 6.73 11.32
CA LYS A 96 -0.76 5.56 12.07
C LYS A 96 0.14 4.33 11.95
N GLY A 97 1.29 4.44 11.28
CA GLY A 97 2.21 3.33 11.05
C GLY A 97 1.75 2.35 9.95
N VAL A 98 0.75 2.72 9.14
CA VAL A 98 0.35 1.95 7.97
C VAL A 98 1.27 2.33 6.82
N LYS A 99 1.93 1.34 6.19
CA LYS A 99 2.75 1.59 5.00
C LYS A 99 1.84 1.75 3.78
N VAL A 100 2.04 2.79 2.98
CA VAL A 100 1.25 3.06 1.77
C VAL A 100 2.14 2.86 0.54
N PHE A 101 1.70 1.99 -0.38
CA PHE A 101 2.42 1.65 -1.61
C PHE A 101 1.58 2.05 -2.81
N LEU A 102 2.23 2.39 -3.92
CA LEU A 102 1.56 2.45 -5.22
C LEU A 102 1.69 1.10 -5.92
N SER A 103 0.57 0.50 -6.34
CA SER A 103 0.58 -0.73 -7.12
C SER A 103 0.55 -0.44 -8.60
N LEU A 104 1.50 -1.03 -9.34
CA LEU A 104 1.51 -1.02 -10.80
C LEU A 104 0.72 -2.21 -11.33
N GLY A 105 0.05 -2.00 -12.46
CA GLY A 105 -0.60 -3.07 -13.21
C GLY A 105 -2.07 -3.25 -12.85
N GLY A 106 -2.42 -4.41 -12.29
CA GLY A 106 -3.81 -4.87 -12.16
C GLY A 106 -4.25 -5.71 -13.36
N ALA A 107 -5.56 -5.91 -13.52
CA ALA A 107 -6.11 -6.69 -14.63
C ALA A 107 -5.56 -6.16 -15.98
N TYR A 108 -4.93 -7.05 -16.74
CA TYR A 108 -4.33 -6.71 -18.03
C TYR A 108 -5.40 -6.67 -19.11
N GLU A 109 -6.19 -5.60 -19.11
CA GLU A 109 -7.17 -5.30 -20.15
C GLU A 109 -6.53 -4.35 -21.16
N ASN A 110 -6.66 -4.66 -22.46
CA ASN A 110 -6.25 -3.82 -23.59
C ASN A 110 -4.80 -3.31 -23.57
N GLU A 111 -3.83 -4.13 -23.14
CA GLU A 111 -2.39 -3.80 -23.14
C GLU A 111 -2.03 -2.50 -22.41
N THR A 112 -2.81 -2.10 -21.41
CA THR A 112 -2.74 -0.77 -20.80
C THR A 112 -1.39 -0.42 -20.16
N TYR A 113 -0.58 -1.42 -19.76
CA TYR A 113 0.76 -1.22 -19.23
C TYR A 113 1.82 -2.18 -19.82
N SER A 114 2.98 -1.68 -20.23
CA SER A 114 4.12 -2.50 -20.64
C SER A 114 5.44 -1.76 -20.50
N LEU A 115 6.56 -2.50 -20.50
CA LEU A 115 7.91 -1.95 -20.55
C LEU A 115 8.62 -2.45 -21.82
N GLY A 116 8.62 -1.63 -22.88
CA GLY A 116 9.04 -2.08 -24.21
C GLY A 116 10.56 -2.31 -24.34
N SER A 117 11.36 -1.63 -23.53
CA SER A 117 12.83 -1.74 -23.53
C SER A 117 13.44 -1.54 -22.15
N LEU A 118 14.75 -1.81 -22.01
CA LEU A 118 15.50 -1.47 -20.80
C LEU A 118 15.48 0.03 -20.52
N GLU A 119 15.50 0.86 -21.56
CA GLU A 119 15.47 2.31 -21.38
C GLU A 119 14.10 2.80 -20.93
N ASP A 120 13.02 2.22 -21.48
CA ASP A 120 11.66 2.46 -21.00
C ASP A 120 11.50 2.06 -19.53
N ALA A 121 12.05 0.91 -19.12
CA ALA A 121 12.09 0.50 -17.72
C ALA A 121 12.80 1.51 -16.81
N LYS A 122 13.94 2.09 -17.24
CA LYS A 122 14.60 3.16 -16.48
C LYS A 122 13.73 4.41 -16.39
N ASN A 123 13.10 4.79 -17.49
CA ASN A 123 12.26 5.98 -17.56
C ASN A 123 11.07 5.88 -16.62
N VAL A 124 10.37 4.74 -16.62
CA VAL A 124 9.25 4.50 -15.69
C VAL A 124 9.74 4.48 -14.24
N ALA A 125 10.89 3.86 -13.95
CA ALA A 125 11.46 3.84 -12.59
C ALA A 125 11.82 5.26 -12.09
N ASN A 126 12.46 6.07 -12.94
CA ASN A 126 12.80 7.47 -12.63
C ASN A 126 11.54 8.33 -12.44
N TYR A 127 10.51 8.10 -13.27
CA TYR A 127 9.21 8.75 -13.13
C TYR A 127 8.59 8.42 -11.77
N LEU A 128 8.55 7.14 -11.39
CA LEU A 128 7.98 6.71 -10.11
C LEU A 128 8.74 7.29 -8.92
N PHE A 129 10.07 7.29 -9.00
CA PHE A 129 10.89 7.89 -7.96
C PHE A 129 10.59 9.39 -7.78
N THR A 130 10.58 10.13 -8.90
CA THR A 130 10.40 11.59 -8.91
C THR A 130 9.01 12.02 -8.44
N ASN A 131 7.97 11.24 -8.75
CA ASN A 131 6.58 11.66 -8.56
C ASN A 131 5.91 11.06 -7.32
N PHE A 132 6.48 10.02 -6.72
CA PHE A 132 5.83 9.29 -5.63
C PHE A 132 6.76 8.92 -4.46
N LEU A 133 8.09 8.96 -4.62
CA LEU A 133 9.03 8.42 -3.63
C LEU A 133 10.04 9.43 -3.06
N ASN A 134 9.98 10.70 -3.45
CA ASN A 134 10.96 11.71 -3.04
C ASN A 134 10.37 12.93 -2.32
N GLY A 135 9.05 12.98 -2.10
CA GLY A 135 8.38 14.09 -1.41
C GLY A 135 8.15 15.33 -2.25
N GLN A 136 8.53 15.33 -3.54
CA GLN A 136 8.18 16.40 -4.46
C GLN A 136 6.70 16.35 -4.82
N PHE A 137 6.14 17.50 -5.19
CA PHE A 137 4.76 17.59 -5.63
C PHE A 137 4.56 16.77 -6.91
N GLY A 138 3.62 15.83 -6.88
CA GLY A 138 3.32 14.94 -7.99
C GLY A 138 1.83 14.59 -8.09
N PRO A 139 1.46 13.50 -8.78
CA PRO A 139 0.07 13.10 -9.01
C PRO A 139 -0.75 12.84 -7.74
N LEU A 140 -0.10 12.49 -6.63
CA LEU A 140 -0.73 12.29 -5.32
C LEU A 140 -0.41 13.42 -4.33
N GLY A 141 0.03 14.57 -4.83
CA GLY A 141 0.51 15.68 -4.02
C GLY A 141 1.95 15.48 -3.55
N SER A 142 2.35 16.16 -2.47
CA SER A 142 3.72 16.13 -1.92
C SER A 142 3.90 14.95 -0.97
N VAL A 143 3.95 13.73 -1.52
CA VAL A 143 4.04 12.49 -0.74
C VAL A 143 5.38 11.77 -0.92
N THR A 144 5.77 11.02 0.11
CA THR A 144 6.82 10.01 0.02
C THR A 144 6.20 8.66 0.35
N LEU A 145 5.74 7.93 -0.66
CA LEU A 145 5.18 6.58 -0.48
C LEU A 145 6.25 5.63 0.08
N ASN A 146 5.78 4.57 0.73
CA ASN A 146 6.67 3.59 1.35
C ASN A 146 7.35 2.68 0.30
N GLY A 147 6.69 2.43 -0.83
CA GLY A 147 7.26 1.68 -1.94
C GLY A 147 6.31 1.48 -3.12
N ILE A 148 6.71 0.57 -4.01
CA ILE A 148 6.00 0.19 -5.23
C ILE A 148 5.68 -1.30 -5.19
N SER A 149 4.44 -1.67 -5.48
CA SER A 149 3.97 -3.06 -5.63
C SER A 149 3.80 -3.40 -7.11
N LEU A 150 4.08 -4.64 -7.53
CA LEU A 150 3.97 -5.10 -8.92
C LEU A 150 2.86 -6.16 -9.06
N ASP A 151 1.65 -5.72 -9.36
CA ASP A 151 0.55 -6.62 -9.73
C ASP A 151 0.52 -6.80 -11.26
N ILE A 152 1.57 -7.41 -11.78
CA ILE A 152 1.78 -7.57 -13.22
C ILE A 152 1.14 -8.88 -13.69
N GLN A 153 0.15 -8.77 -14.59
CA GLN A 153 -0.62 -9.92 -15.10
C GLN A 153 -0.47 -10.13 -16.61
N GLY A 154 0.37 -9.31 -17.26
CA GLY A 154 0.70 -9.34 -18.69
C GLY A 154 1.84 -8.37 -19.03
N GLY A 155 2.12 -8.20 -20.32
CA GLY A 155 3.14 -7.28 -20.83
C GLY A 155 4.50 -7.93 -21.12
N SER A 156 5.56 -7.14 -20.94
CA SER A 156 6.96 -7.40 -21.32
C SER A 156 7.80 -8.15 -20.27
N ASP A 157 9.00 -8.60 -20.64
CA ASP A 157 9.96 -9.27 -19.72
C ASP A 157 10.84 -8.32 -18.88
N GLN A 158 10.72 -6.99 -19.04
CA GLN A 158 11.66 -6.02 -18.42
C GLN A 158 11.40 -5.73 -16.93
N TRP A 159 10.41 -6.36 -16.29
CA TRP A 159 10.02 -6.06 -14.91
C TRP A 159 11.11 -6.35 -13.87
N GLU A 160 11.93 -7.39 -14.09
CA GLU A 160 13.06 -7.70 -13.20
C GLU A 160 14.12 -6.59 -13.25
N PHE A 161 14.46 -6.14 -14.47
CA PHE A 161 15.40 -5.04 -14.64
C PHE A 161 14.85 -3.73 -14.05
N PHE A 162 13.58 -3.44 -14.31
CA PHE A 162 12.87 -2.31 -13.71
C PHE A 162 12.99 -2.32 -12.18
N ALA A 163 12.69 -3.44 -11.54
CA ALA A 163 12.74 -3.58 -10.08
C ALA A 163 14.14 -3.31 -9.54
N LYS A 164 15.18 -3.92 -10.16
CA LYS A 164 16.59 -3.69 -9.80
C LYS A 164 16.99 -2.23 -9.97
N TYR A 165 16.59 -1.61 -11.07
CA TYR A 165 16.94 -0.22 -11.35
C TYR A 165 16.23 0.77 -10.41
N LEU A 166 14.96 0.54 -10.07
CA LEU A 166 14.24 1.35 -9.07
C LEU A 166 14.93 1.31 -7.70
N LEU A 167 15.41 0.14 -7.27
CA LEU A 167 16.20 -0.01 -6.04
C LEU A 167 17.53 0.74 -6.13
N TYR A 168 18.22 0.68 -7.28
CA TYR A 168 19.46 1.41 -7.53
C TYR A 168 19.25 2.93 -7.45
N VAL A 169 18.24 3.47 -8.13
CA VAL A 169 17.90 4.91 -8.07
C VAL A 169 17.71 5.32 -6.62
N ARG A 170 16.88 4.60 -5.87
CA ARG A 170 16.62 4.92 -4.47
C ARG A 170 17.89 4.97 -3.60
N GLN A 171 18.78 3.98 -3.73
CA GLN A 171 20.01 3.92 -2.93
C GLN A 171 20.90 5.15 -3.15
N ASN A 172 21.00 5.61 -4.40
CA ASN A 172 21.84 6.76 -4.76
C ASN A 172 21.31 8.09 -4.23
N TYR A 173 20.00 8.24 -4.02
CA TYR A 173 19.39 9.47 -3.53
C TYR A 173 19.34 9.60 -1.99
N ARG A 174 19.93 8.65 -1.22
CA ARG A 174 20.06 8.70 0.26
C ARG A 174 18.78 9.03 1.05
N LEU A 175 17.60 8.80 0.46
CA LEU A 175 16.34 8.91 1.20
C LEU A 175 16.25 7.71 2.15
N GLY A 176 16.25 8.00 3.46
CA GLY A 176 16.24 7.02 4.55
C GLY A 176 15.53 5.72 4.19
N LEU A 177 16.25 4.62 4.37
CA LEU A 177 15.84 3.25 4.08
C LEU A 177 14.45 2.95 4.68
N ARG A 178 13.40 3.06 3.86
CA ARG A 178 12.12 2.40 4.07
C ARG A 178 12.08 1.26 3.04
N GLU A 179 11.69 0.06 3.45
CA GLU A 179 11.64 -1.09 2.54
C GLU A 179 10.73 -0.81 1.34
N VAL A 180 11.29 -0.85 0.12
CA VAL A 180 10.47 -1.07 -1.08
C VAL A 180 10.19 -2.56 -1.15
N ILE A 181 9.02 -2.95 -0.66
CA ILE A 181 8.51 -4.31 -0.82
C ILE A 181 7.97 -4.42 -2.25
N LEU A 182 8.71 -5.10 -3.12
CA LEU A 182 8.21 -5.57 -4.40
C LEU A 182 7.42 -6.87 -4.16
N SER A 183 6.10 -6.79 -4.26
CA SER A 183 5.23 -7.97 -4.36
C SER A 183 4.97 -8.26 -5.83
N VAL A 184 5.20 -9.50 -6.28
CA VAL A 184 4.95 -9.95 -7.65
C VAL A 184 3.91 -11.06 -7.62
N ARG A 185 2.86 -10.94 -8.43
CA ARG A 185 1.89 -12.02 -8.66
C ARG A 185 2.36 -12.88 -9.84
N GLU A 186 2.99 -14.02 -9.57
CA GLU A 186 3.40 -14.94 -10.65
C GLU A 186 2.19 -15.58 -11.35
N ARG A 187 2.16 -15.56 -12.69
CA ARG A 187 1.36 -16.52 -13.46
C ARG A 187 2.06 -17.88 -13.43
N LYS A 188 1.33 -18.95 -13.08
CA LYS A 188 1.75 -20.30 -13.51
C LYS A 188 1.82 -20.29 -15.03
N LYS A 189 3.00 -20.55 -15.60
CA LYS A 189 3.11 -20.89 -17.03
C LYS A 189 2.21 -22.11 -17.25
N GLY A 190 1.17 -21.95 -18.07
CA GLY A 190 0.36 -23.09 -18.50
C GLY A 190 1.29 -24.12 -19.12
N HIS A 191 1.28 -25.34 -18.59
CA HIS A 191 1.78 -26.49 -19.32
C HIS A 191 0.93 -26.58 -20.58
N ASN A 192 1.49 -26.22 -21.73
CA ASN A 192 0.96 -26.71 -23.00
C ASN A 192 1.12 -28.24 -22.96
N ALA A 193 0.05 -28.93 -22.61
CA ALA A 193 -0.05 -30.36 -22.89
C ALA A 193 0.05 -30.49 -24.42
N LYS A 194 1.10 -31.17 -24.87
CA LYS A 194 1.25 -31.62 -26.25
C LYS A 194 0.09 -32.51 -26.65
#